data_AF-A0A537H6A8-F1
#
_entry.id   AF-A0A537H6A8-F1
#
_cell.length_a   1.000
_cell.length_b   1.000
_cell.length_c   1.000
_cell.angle_alpha   90.00
_cell.angle_beta   90.00
_cell.angle_gamma   90.00
#
_symmetry.space_group_name_H-M   'P 1'
#
loop_
_entity.id
_entity.type
_entity.pdbx_description
1 polymer ?
#
loop_
_entity_poly.entity_id
_entity_poly.type
_entity_poly.pdbx_seq_one_letter_code
_entity_poly.pdbx_strand_id
1 'polypeptide(L)'
;SNRYREVTLDAVSEALLESGKLDISASVSRLSPAELAAYCYQDAELVMNLTSFDEEVVMKLITALSRISFLPMEDMSRQGVSGWIRSMLFREHRARGFLIPRSEEITAKKGSTSTTAVIKGKKYKGGMVVDPVPGVHFDVAVLDFASLYPSIIKTWNLGYETILCGHA
;
A
#
# COMPACT_ATOMS: atom_id res chain seq x y z
N SER A 1 -5.43 -16.89 9.40
CA SER A 1 -6.63 -16.19 9.92
C SER A 1 -7.13 -15.24 8.84
N ASN A 2 -8.33 -15.47 8.30
CA ASN A 2 -8.87 -14.68 7.18
C ASN A 2 -9.60 -13.41 7.67
N ARG A 3 -9.12 -12.79 8.77
CA ARG A 3 -9.85 -11.78 9.57
C ARG A 3 -10.13 -10.46 8.85
N TYR A 4 -9.54 -10.23 7.67
CA TYR A 4 -9.61 -8.95 6.95
C TYR A 4 -9.92 -9.14 5.47
N ARG A 5 -10.74 -10.14 5.13
CA ARG A 5 -11.08 -10.43 3.73
C ARG A 5 -12.04 -9.39 3.14
N GLU A 6 -12.86 -8.78 3.99
CA GLU A 6 -13.80 -7.73 3.63
C GLU A 6 -13.35 -6.41 4.24
N VAL A 7 -13.51 -5.33 3.47
CA VAL A 7 -13.07 -3.96 3.82
C VAL A 7 -14.26 -3.04 4.14
N THR A 8 -15.40 -3.63 4.51
CA THR A 8 -16.59 -2.88 4.92
C THR A 8 -16.43 -2.36 6.34
N LEU A 9 -17.11 -1.26 6.68
CA LEU A 9 -17.09 -0.72 8.05
C LEU A 9 -17.53 -1.77 9.07
N ASP A 10 -18.52 -2.60 8.72
CA ASP A 10 -19.07 -3.63 9.59
C ASP A 10 -18.03 -4.72 9.92
N ALA A 11 -17.46 -5.36 8.88
CA ALA A 11 -16.48 -6.42 9.05
C ALA A 11 -15.22 -5.95 9.81
N VAL A 12 -14.76 -4.72 9.54
CA VAL A 12 -13.60 -4.14 10.22
C VAL A 12 -13.91 -3.82 11.69
N SER A 13 -15.11 -3.29 11.96
CA SER A 13 -15.53 -2.95 13.32
C SER A 13 -15.76 -4.22 14.15
N GLU A 14 -16.39 -5.26 13.60
CA GLU A 14 -16.55 -6.53 14.29
C GLU A 14 -15.21 -7.18 14.62
N ALA A 15 -14.25 -7.13 13.68
CA ALA A 15 -12.95 -7.76 13.84
C ALA A 15 -12.04 -7.04 14.86
N LEU A 16 -12.17 -5.72 15.03
CA LEU A 16 -11.29 -4.90 15.87
C LEU A 16 -11.96 -4.41 17.16
N LEU A 17 -13.23 -4.03 17.10
CA LEU A 17 -13.99 -3.44 18.21
C LEU A 17 -14.97 -4.41 18.87
N GLU A 18 -15.18 -5.61 18.31
CA GLU A 18 -16.22 -6.56 18.72
C GLU A 18 -17.64 -5.92 18.69
N SER A 19 -17.81 -4.91 17.82
CA SER A 19 -19.05 -4.14 17.65
C SER A 19 -19.32 -3.96 16.15
N GLY A 20 -20.58 -4.13 15.75
CA GLY A 20 -21.02 -4.04 14.35
C GLY A 20 -22.00 -2.89 14.11
N LYS A 21 -22.44 -2.79 12.85
CA LYS A 21 -23.50 -1.87 12.44
C LYS A 21 -24.84 -2.27 13.07
N LEU A 22 -25.72 -1.29 13.21
CA LEU A 22 -27.11 -1.55 13.59
C LEU A 22 -27.86 -2.22 12.42
N ASP A 23 -28.57 -3.29 12.74
CA ASP A 23 -29.53 -3.91 11.82
C ASP A 23 -30.67 -2.95 11.51
N ILE A 24 -30.97 -2.79 10.21
CA ILE A 24 -32.02 -1.90 9.73
C ILE A 24 -33.26 -2.71 9.29
N SER A 25 -34.44 -2.23 9.69
CA SER A 25 -35.73 -2.88 9.45
C SER A 25 -36.20 -2.80 7.98
N ALA A 26 -35.69 -1.82 7.23
CA ALA A 26 -35.98 -1.60 5.82
C ALA A 26 -34.77 -0.95 5.12
N SER A 27 -34.86 -0.77 3.80
CA SER A 27 -33.88 0.01 3.04
C SER A 27 -33.76 1.43 3.61
N VAL A 28 -32.56 2.01 3.62
CA VAL A 28 -32.25 3.35 4.19
C VAL A 28 -33.28 4.42 3.80
N SER A 29 -33.78 4.40 2.56
CA SER A 29 -34.77 5.38 2.06
C SER A 29 -36.18 5.25 2.65
N ARG A 30 -36.46 4.20 3.42
CA ARG A 30 -37.78 3.89 4.00
C ARG A 30 -37.76 3.83 5.52
N LEU A 31 -36.61 4.13 6.14
CA LEU A 31 -36.48 4.14 7.60
C LEU A 31 -37.22 5.34 8.19
N SER A 32 -37.72 5.17 9.42
CA SER A 32 -38.20 6.31 10.19
C SER A 32 -37.02 7.27 10.49
N PRO A 33 -37.27 8.59 10.68
CA PRO A 33 -36.21 9.52 11.03
C PRO A 33 -35.42 9.11 12.30
N ALA A 34 -36.09 8.47 13.26
CA ALA A 34 -35.46 7.99 14.48
C ALA A 34 -34.52 6.80 14.24
N GLU A 35 -34.96 5.79 13.48
CA GLU A 35 -34.10 4.65 13.11
C GLU A 35 -32.91 5.09 12.25
N LEU A 36 -33.15 6.00 11.29
CA LEU A 36 -32.08 6.55 10.45
C LEU A 36 -31.04 7.31 11.28
N ALA A 37 -31.48 8.13 12.23
CA ALA A 37 -30.58 8.85 13.12
C ALA A 37 -29.75 7.90 13.99
N ALA A 38 -30.36 6.85 14.54
CA ALA A 38 -29.66 5.83 15.32
C ALA A 38 -28.62 5.07 14.47
N TYR A 39 -28.99 4.66 13.25
CA TYR A 39 -28.08 4.01 12.31
C TYR A 39 -26.87 4.91 11.96
N CYS A 40 -27.11 6.18 11.61
CA CYS A 40 -26.03 7.11 11.30
C CYS A 40 -25.15 7.43 12.52
N TYR A 41 -25.74 7.49 13.72
CA TYR A 41 -25.00 7.67 14.95
C TYR A 41 -24.07 6.48 15.21
N GLN A 42 -24.57 5.25 15.08
CA GLN A 42 -23.74 4.04 15.21
C GLN A 42 -22.58 4.06 14.22
N ASP A 43 -22.83 4.34 12.93
CA ASP A 43 -21.78 4.39 11.92
C ASP A 43 -20.69 5.43 12.28
N ALA A 44 -21.09 6.61 12.77
CA ALA A 44 -20.16 7.66 13.19
C ALA A 44 -19.37 7.26 14.45
N GLU A 45 -20.02 6.63 15.42
CA GLU A 45 -19.40 6.13 16.66
C GLU A 45 -18.38 5.03 16.36
N LEU A 46 -18.72 4.07 15.49
CA LEU A 46 -17.79 3.04 15.04
C LEU A 46 -16.54 3.64 14.38
N VAL A 47 -16.71 4.63 13.50
CA VAL A 47 -15.57 5.32 12.87
C VAL A 47 -14.70 6.03 13.91
N MET A 48 -15.30 6.73 14.87
CA MET A 48 -14.55 7.38 15.94
C MET A 48 -13.77 6.37 16.79
N ASN A 49 -14.40 5.26 17.15
CA ASN A 49 -13.78 4.19 17.92
C ASN A 49 -12.65 3.51 17.15
N LEU A 50 -12.82 3.28 15.84
CA LEU A 50 -11.74 2.78 14.96
C LEU A 50 -10.56 3.75 14.88
N THR A 51 -10.81 5.06 14.83
CA THR A 51 -9.73 6.05 14.84
C THR A 51 -9.00 6.12 16.18
N SER A 52 -9.69 5.80 17.28
CA SER A 52 -9.14 5.81 18.65
C SER A 52 -8.57 4.45 19.08
N PHE A 53 -8.77 3.41 18.28
CA PHE A 53 -8.37 2.03 18.57
C PHE A 53 -6.86 1.90 18.82
N ASP A 54 -6.50 1.06 19.79
CA ASP A 54 -5.13 0.71 20.15
C ASP A 54 -4.22 1.94 20.29
N GLU A 55 -4.62 2.85 21.17
CA GLU A 55 -3.98 4.15 21.38
C GLU A 55 -3.83 4.98 20.08
N GLU A 56 -4.90 5.10 19.30
CA GLU A 56 -4.91 5.87 18.04
C GLU A 56 -3.87 5.39 17.00
N VAL A 57 -3.58 4.08 16.96
CA VAL A 57 -2.52 3.51 16.09
C VAL A 57 -2.66 3.95 14.63
N VAL A 58 -3.90 4.02 14.12
CA VAL A 58 -4.19 4.44 12.74
C VAL A 58 -3.79 5.90 12.53
N MET A 59 -4.16 6.79 13.45
CA MET A 59 -3.84 8.22 13.36
C MET A 59 -2.34 8.48 13.52
N LYS A 60 -1.68 7.77 14.44
CA LYS A 60 -0.22 7.80 14.62
C LYS A 60 0.49 7.35 13.33
N LEU A 61 0.03 6.26 12.71
CA LEU A 61 0.60 5.74 11.46
C LEU A 61 0.39 6.72 10.29
N ILE A 62 -0.82 7.27 10.13
CA ILE A 62 -1.11 8.27 9.10
C ILE A 62 -0.19 9.49 9.27
N THR A 63 -0.02 9.97 10.49
CA THR A 63 0.86 11.11 10.79
C THR A 63 2.33 10.78 10.48
N ALA A 64 2.81 9.61 10.88
CA ALA A 64 4.19 9.18 10.61
C ALA A 64 4.45 9.06 9.10
N LEU A 65 3.57 8.36 8.36
CA LEU A 65 3.70 8.18 6.92
C LEU A 65 3.58 9.50 6.15
N SER A 66 2.71 10.42 6.58
CA SER A 66 2.61 11.77 6.02
C SER A 66 3.95 12.50 6.10
N ARG A 67 4.64 12.44 7.25
CA ARG A 67 5.95 13.08 7.45
C ARG A 67 7.05 12.42 6.63
N ILE A 68 7.06 11.09 6.51
CA ILE A 68 8.07 10.35 5.74
C ILE A 68 7.86 10.57 4.23
N SER A 69 6.61 10.61 3.77
CA SER A 69 6.26 10.79 2.35
C SER A 69 6.24 12.24 1.89
N PHE A 70 6.30 13.21 2.81
CA PHE A 70 6.19 14.64 2.53
C PHE A 70 4.88 15.01 1.82
N LEU A 71 3.79 14.33 2.21
CA LEU A 71 2.44 14.57 1.72
C LEU A 71 1.51 14.96 2.87
N PRO A 72 0.51 15.80 2.65
CA PRO A 72 -0.59 15.99 3.60
C PRO A 72 -1.22 14.65 3.99
N MET A 73 -1.81 14.57 5.20
CA MET A 73 -2.45 13.34 5.70
C MET A 73 -3.53 12.83 4.73
N GLU A 74 -4.31 13.74 4.13
CA GLU A 74 -5.32 13.41 3.12
C GLU A 74 -4.68 12.69 1.92
N ASP A 75 -3.69 13.33 1.29
CA ASP A 75 -3.02 12.79 0.10
C ASP A 75 -2.33 11.45 0.40
N MET A 76 -1.67 11.34 1.56
CA MET A 76 -1.01 10.11 1.96
C MET A 76 -2.03 8.97 2.11
N SER A 77 -3.17 9.22 2.76
CA SER A 77 -4.21 8.21 2.97
C SER A 77 -4.93 7.77 1.69
N ARG A 78 -4.95 8.60 0.65
CA ARG A 78 -5.63 8.33 -0.64
C ARG A 78 -4.70 7.79 -1.73
N GLN A 79 -3.39 7.96 -1.58
CA GLN A 79 -2.41 7.50 -2.56
C GLN A 79 -1.83 6.14 -2.18
N GLY A 80 -1.52 5.32 -3.18
CA GLY A 80 -0.74 4.11 -2.97
C GLY A 80 0.75 4.40 -2.73
N VAL A 81 1.48 3.38 -2.28
CA VAL A 81 2.92 3.45 -1.95
C VAL A 81 3.78 4.11 -3.03
N SER A 82 3.47 3.86 -4.32
CA SER A 82 4.19 4.49 -5.44
C SER A 82 4.09 6.02 -5.46
N GLY A 83 2.96 6.58 -5.01
CA GLY A 83 2.78 8.03 -4.87
C GLY A 83 3.67 8.60 -3.77
N TRP A 84 3.74 7.90 -2.64
CA TRP A 84 4.59 8.28 -1.52
C TRP A 84 6.07 8.28 -1.92
N ILE A 85 6.55 7.22 -2.56
CA ILE A 85 7.94 7.12 -3.04
C ILE A 85 8.24 8.23 -4.05
N ARG A 86 7.32 8.53 -4.97
CA ARG A 86 7.49 9.62 -5.95
C ARG A 86 7.65 10.97 -5.25
N SER A 87 6.83 11.26 -4.24
CA SER A 87 6.94 12.49 -3.45
C SER A 87 8.29 12.60 -2.75
N MET A 88 8.75 11.51 -2.11
CA MET A 88 10.08 11.43 -1.50
C MET A 88 11.19 11.72 -2.51
N LEU A 89 11.14 11.11 -3.69
CA LEU A 89 12.10 11.36 -4.76
C LEU A 89 12.05 12.82 -5.22
N PHE A 90 10.87 13.39 -5.47
CA PHE A 90 10.75 14.78 -5.89
C PHE A 90 11.34 15.76 -4.88
N ARG A 91 11.11 15.52 -3.58
CA ARG A 91 11.75 16.31 -2.53
C ARG A 91 13.27 16.22 -2.60
N GLU A 92 13.81 15.01 -2.73
CA GLU A 92 15.26 14.80 -2.79
C GLU A 92 15.89 15.47 -4.01
N HIS A 93 15.26 15.35 -5.18
CA HIS A 93 15.71 16.00 -6.41
C HIS A 93 15.73 17.53 -6.24
N ARG A 94 14.66 18.11 -5.69
CA ARG A 94 14.59 19.56 -5.44
C ARG A 94 15.65 20.03 -4.47
N ALA A 95 15.89 19.29 -3.39
CA ALA A 95 16.92 19.62 -2.40
C ALA A 95 18.34 19.63 -3.01
N ARG A 96 18.58 18.78 -4.01
CA ARG A 96 19.87 18.71 -4.74
C ARG A 96 19.94 19.58 -5.99
N GLY A 97 18.89 20.33 -6.31
CA GLY A 97 18.82 21.15 -7.54
C GLY A 97 18.71 20.35 -8.83
N PHE A 98 18.22 19.11 -8.77
CA PHE A 98 18.04 18.25 -9.94
C PHE A 98 16.76 18.60 -10.72
N LEU A 99 16.81 18.39 -12.03
CA LEU A 99 15.64 18.49 -12.90
C LEU A 99 14.74 17.27 -12.69
N ILE A 100 13.45 17.51 -12.48
CA ILE A 100 12.44 16.46 -12.41
C ILE A 100 11.78 16.35 -13.79
N PRO A 101 11.96 15.22 -14.49
CA PRO A 101 11.38 15.04 -15.82
C PRO A 101 9.85 14.93 -15.76
N ARG A 102 9.19 15.45 -16.79
CA ARG A 102 7.74 15.29 -16.96
C ARG A 102 7.42 13.87 -17.42
N SER A 103 6.21 13.41 -17.11
CA SER A 103 5.72 12.09 -17.53
C SER A 103 5.79 11.90 -19.06
N GLU A 104 5.50 12.95 -19.83
CA GLU A 104 5.58 12.96 -21.29
C GLU A 104 7.02 12.75 -21.80
N GLU A 105 8.00 13.39 -21.15
CA GLU A 105 9.42 13.27 -21.51
C GLU A 105 9.96 11.87 -21.22
N ILE A 106 9.55 11.29 -20.08
CA ILE A 106 9.88 9.90 -19.74
C ILE A 106 9.29 8.97 -20.78
N THR A 107 8.04 9.20 -21.20
CA THR A 107 7.34 8.34 -22.17
C THR A 107 7.93 8.47 -23.57
N ALA A 108 8.29 9.69 -24.00
CA ALA A 108 8.91 9.95 -25.30
C ALA A 108 10.32 9.31 -25.41
N LYS A 109 11.09 9.29 -24.32
CA LYS A 109 12.39 8.61 -24.25
C LYS A 109 12.31 7.11 -23.98
N LYS A 110 11.12 6.59 -23.70
CA LYS A 110 10.92 5.17 -23.44
C LYS A 110 10.99 4.42 -24.77
N GLY A 111 12.19 3.99 -25.15
CA GLY A 111 12.38 3.10 -26.28
C GLY A 111 11.60 1.78 -26.14
N SER A 112 11.62 0.98 -27.19
CA SER A 112 11.16 -0.42 -27.15
C SER A 112 11.89 -1.16 -26.02
N THR A 113 11.17 -1.61 -25.00
CA THR A 113 11.74 -2.43 -23.93
C THR A 113 12.08 -3.80 -24.51
N SER A 114 13.28 -3.97 -25.07
CA SER A 114 13.76 -5.25 -25.63
C SER A 114 14.32 -6.18 -24.56
N THR A 115 13.56 -6.38 -23.49
CA THR A 115 13.80 -7.53 -22.62
C THR A 115 13.18 -8.73 -23.30
N THR A 116 14.01 -9.70 -23.73
CA THR A 116 13.57 -10.98 -24.29
C THR A 116 12.52 -11.58 -23.37
N ALA A 117 11.24 -11.48 -23.77
CA ALA A 117 10.12 -11.94 -22.97
C ALA A 117 10.12 -13.47 -22.98
N VAL A 118 10.75 -14.08 -21.96
CA VAL A 118 10.69 -15.53 -21.77
C VAL A 118 9.27 -15.96 -21.34
N ILE A 119 8.41 -15.03 -20.90
CA ILE A 119 7.03 -15.29 -20.47
C ILE A 119 6.09 -14.24 -21.10
N LYS A 120 5.09 -14.69 -21.87
CA LYS A 120 4.09 -13.83 -22.52
C LYS A 120 3.53 -12.78 -21.52
N GLY A 121 3.82 -11.50 -21.76
CA GLY A 121 3.26 -10.36 -21.02
C GLY A 121 4.12 -9.80 -19.88
N LYS A 122 5.22 -10.44 -19.47
CA LYS A 122 6.13 -9.90 -18.43
C LYS A 122 7.45 -9.42 -19.05
N LYS A 123 7.77 -8.14 -18.84
CA LYS A 123 8.96 -7.46 -19.36
C LYS A 123 10.26 -7.74 -18.57
N TYR A 124 10.26 -8.63 -17.57
CA TYR A 124 11.47 -9.01 -16.83
C TYR A 124 11.25 -10.29 -16.02
N LYS A 125 12.35 -10.99 -15.69
CA LYS A 125 12.33 -12.18 -14.82
C LYS A 125 12.09 -11.73 -13.38
N GLY A 126 11.09 -12.32 -12.71
CA GLY A 126 10.76 -12.05 -11.31
C GLY A 126 11.57 -12.89 -10.33
N GLY A 127 11.08 -12.99 -9.08
CA GLY A 127 11.65 -13.87 -8.06
C GLY A 127 11.70 -15.33 -8.51
N MET A 128 12.71 -16.06 -8.04
CA MET A 128 12.83 -17.50 -8.26
C MET A 128 11.96 -18.23 -7.24
N VAL A 129 11.13 -19.16 -7.73
CA VAL A 129 10.36 -20.08 -6.89
C VAL A 129 10.93 -21.47 -7.10
N VAL A 130 11.29 -22.13 -6.00
CA VAL A 130 11.76 -23.52 -6.00
C VAL A 130 10.57 -24.42 -5.75
N ASP A 131 10.45 -25.51 -6.52
CA ASP A 131 9.37 -26.47 -6.33
C ASP A 131 9.51 -27.16 -4.95
N PRO A 132 8.46 -27.13 -4.11
CA PRO A 132 8.52 -27.76 -2.80
C PRO A 132 8.43 -29.29 -2.93
N VAL A 133 9.02 -30.01 -1.99
CA VAL A 133 8.81 -31.46 -1.83
C VAL A 133 7.51 -31.68 -1.03
N PRO A 134 6.43 -32.21 -1.63
CA PRO A 134 5.17 -32.40 -0.91
C PRO A 134 5.29 -33.51 0.12
N GLY A 135 4.72 -33.30 1.30
CA GLY A 135 4.73 -34.29 2.38
C GLY A 135 4.62 -33.63 3.75
N VAL A 136 4.51 -34.46 4.78
CA VAL A 136 4.62 -34.03 6.17
C VAL A 136 6.10 -34.03 6.53
N HIS A 137 6.61 -32.88 6.94
CA HIS A 137 8.02 -32.71 7.33
C HIS A 137 8.07 -32.33 8.82
N PHE A 138 9.05 -32.88 9.53
CA PHE A 138 9.37 -32.53 10.92
C PHE A 138 10.71 -31.78 10.94
N ASP A 139 10.97 -31.01 12.00
CA ASP A 139 12.22 -30.26 12.22
C ASP A 139 12.61 -29.27 11.09
N VAL A 140 11.61 -28.54 10.59
CA VAL A 140 11.82 -27.55 9.51
C VAL A 140 12.41 -26.25 10.06
N ALA A 141 13.51 -25.80 9.46
CA ALA A 141 14.06 -24.47 9.66
C ALA A 141 13.70 -23.53 8.50
N VAL A 142 13.31 -22.30 8.81
CA VAL A 142 12.98 -21.26 7.82
C VAL A 142 14.04 -20.17 7.87
N LEU A 143 14.62 -19.84 6.72
CA LEU A 143 15.56 -18.74 6.55
C LEU A 143 14.94 -17.69 5.63
N ASP A 144 15.01 -16.42 6.02
CA ASP A 144 14.58 -15.29 5.21
C ASP A 144 15.64 -14.19 5.21
N PHE A 145 15.79 -13.50 4.07
CA PHE A 145 16.69 -12.36 3.94
C PHE A 145 15.96 -11.08 4.32
N ALA A 146 16.36 -10.45 5.42
CA ALA A 146 15.81 -9.17 5.85
C ALA A 146 15.99 -8.10 4.76
N SER A 147 14.89 -7.57 4.24
CA SER A 147 14.89 -6.50 3.23
C SER A 147 15.78 -6.80 2.01
N LEU A 148 15.62 -7.96 1.38
CA LEU A 148 16.44 -8.43 0.26
C LEU A 148 16.65 -7.37 -0.84
N TYR A 149 15.56 -6.84 -1.44
CA TYR A 149 15.68 -5.89 -2.55
C TYR A 149 16.29 -4.53 -2.15
N PRO A 150 15.87 -3.86 -1.07
CA PRO A 150 16.55 -2.66 -0.59
C PRO A 150 18.05 -2.89 -0.32
N SER A 151 18.41 -4.03 0.23
CA SER A 151 19.81 -4.39 0.50
C SER A 151 20.61 -4.56 -0.78
N ILE A 152 20.04 -5.21 -1.82
CA ILE A 152 20.67 -5.32 -3.14
C ILE A 152 20.86 -3.93 -3.77
N ILE A 153 19.81 -3.10 -3.77
CA ILE A 153 19.85 -1.73 -4.32
C ILE A 153 20.98 -0.93 -3.67
N LYS A 154 21.08 -0.97 -2.34
CA LYS A 154 22.13 -0.26 -1.59
C LYS A 154 23.51 -0.83 -1.86
N THR A 155 23.69 -2.15 -1.76
CA THR A 155 25.01 -2.81 -1.85
C THR A 155 25.64 -2.60 -3.23
N TRP A 156 24.83 -2.65 -4.28
CA TRP A 156 25.29 -2.50 -5.67
C TRP A 156 25.07 -1.09 -6.22
N ASN A 157 24.66 -0.14 -5.38
CA ASN A 157 24.37 1.25 -5.75
C ASN A 157 23.48 1.37 -7.00
N LEU A 158 22.38 0.62 -7.03
CA LEU A 158 21.47 0.56 -8.18
C LEU A 158 20.56 1.80 -8.18
N GLY A 159 20.73 2.67 -9.17
CA GLY A 159 19.92 3.86 -9.34
C GLY A 159 19.84 4.26 -10.81
N TYR A 160 18.89 5.14 -11.13
CA TYR A 160 18.79 5.68 -12.49
C TYR A 160 20.00 6.55 -12.88
N GLU A 161 20.80 6.99 -11.90
CA GLU A 161 22.03 7.75 -12.10
C GLU A 161 23.25 6.86 -12.38
N THR A 162 23.23 5.62 -11.90
CA THR A 162 24.38 4.70 -11.96
C THR A 162 24.24 3.64 -13.04
N ILE A 163 22.99 3.33 -13.42
CA ILE A 163 22.70 2.38 -14.49
C ILE A 163 22.75 3.11 -15.83
N LEU A 164 23.85 2.94 -16.56
CA LEU A 164 24.01 3.41 -17.94
C LEU A 164 23.32 2.46 -18.91
N CYS A 165 21.99 2.54 -18.98
CA CYS A 165 21.26 1.85 -20.04
C CYS A 165 21.47 2.57 -21.37
N GLY A 166 21.96 1.84 -22.39
CA GLY A 166 22.00 2.30 -23.78
C GLY A 166 20.59 2.35 -24.37
N HIS A 167 19.75 3.29 -23.91
CA HIS A 167 18.48 3.61 -24.56
C HIS A 167 18.80 4.39 -25.83
N ALA A 168 18.99 3.65 -26.94
CA ALA A 168 18.97 4.19 -28.29
C ALA A 168 17.53 4.47 -28.74
#